data_AF-A0A0F2JMF6-F1
#
_entry.id   AF-A0A0F2JMF6-F1
#
_cell.length_a   1.000
_cell.length_b   1.000
_cell.length_c   1.000
_cell.angle_alpha   90.00
_cell.angle_beta   90.00
_cell.angle_gamma   90.00
#
_symmetry.space_group_name_H-M   'P 1'
#
loop_
_entity.id
_entity.type
_entity.pdbx_description
1 polymer ?
#
loop_
_entity_poly.entity_id
_entity_poly.type
_entity_poly.pdbx_seq_one_letter_code
_entity_poly.pdbx_strand_id
1 'polypeptide(L)'
;MLGMIVRFVVSALVLLLVSWIVPGLRVNGFTGALIAAAVIAIIGYVIERVFGDNKISRMGRGSIGFITAAVVIYLSQFLIPGYMSVSIIGALLASLVIGIVDSFVPTTLR
;
A
#
# COMPACT_ATOMS: atom_id res chain seq x y z
N MET A 1 -14.96 11.42 10.45
CA MET A 1 -15.33 11.04 9.06
C MET A 1 -14.50 11.81 8.03
N LEU A 2 -14.44 13.15 8.07
CA LEU A 2 -13.64 13.95 7.11
C LEU A 2 -12.15 13.55 7.05
N GLY A 3 -11.50 13.33 8.19
CA GLY A 3 -10.08 12.95 8.24
C GLY A 3 -9.76 11.60 7.58
N MET A 4 -10.69 10.63 7.61
CA MET A 4 -10.50 9.34 6.97
C MET A 4 -10.52 9.47 5.44
N ILE A 5 -11.44 10.28 4.91
CA ILE A 5 -11.58 10.54 3.47
C ILE A 5 -10.35 11.28 2.95
N VAL A 6 -9.89 12.33 3.64
CA VAL A 6 -8.70 13.08 3.24
C VAL A 6 -7.48 12.17 3.16
N ARG A 7 -7.29 11.29 4.14
CA ARG A 7 -6.14 10.37 4.17
C ARG A 7 -6.21 9.31 3.10
N PHE A 8 -7.41 8.79 2.84
CA PHE A 8 -7.63 7.87 1.74
C PHE A 8 -7.22 8.49 0.39
N VAL A 9 -7.63 9.74 0.16
CA VAL A 9 -7.23 10.50 -1.03
C VAL A 9 -5.72 10.76 -1.07
N VAL A 10 -5.11 11.11 0.07
CA VAL A 10 -3.66 11.29 0.17
C VAL A 10 -2.91 9.98 -0.14
N SER A 11 -3.33 8.84 0.40
CA SER A 11 -2.73 7.54 0.10
C SER A 11 -2.86 7.17 -1.38
N ALA A 12 -3.98 7.49 -2.02
CA ALA A 12 -4.15 7.33 -3.47
C ALA A 12 -3.18 8.23 -4.26
N LEU A 13 -3.03 9.50 -3.86
CA LEU A 13 -2.06 10.41 -4.48
C LEU A 13 -0.62 9.92 -4.29
N VAL A 14 -0.28 9.42 -3.10
CA VAL A 14 1.02 8.82 -2.82
C VAL A 14 1.28 7.63 -3.74
N LEU A 15 0.33 6.70 -3.88
CA LEU A 15 0.45 5.57 -4.80
C LEU A 15 0.68 6.01 -6.25
N LEU A 16 -0.03 7.06 -6.68
CA LEU A 16 0.15 7.62 -8.01
C LEU A 16 1.56 8.21 -8.19
N LEU A 17 2.08 8.93 -7.20
CA LEU A 17 3.46 9.44 -7.21
C LEU A 17 4.50 8.30 -7.17
N VAL A 18 4.30 7.29 -6.33
CA VAL A 18 5.19 6.13 -6.23
C VAL A 18 5.23 5.38 -7.56
N SER A 19 4.11 5.29 -8.28
CA SER A 19 4.06 4.64 -9.60
C SER A 19 4.96 5.31 -10.66
N TRP A 20 5.34 6.57 -10.47
CA TRP A 20 6.27 7.27 -11.36
C TRP A 20 7.73 7.09 -10.93
N ILE A 21 7.98 6.91 -9.64
CA ILE A 21 9.31 6.75 -9.08
C ILE A 21 9.79 5.29 -9.21
N VAL A 22 8.87 4.33 -9.03
CA VAL A 22 9.22 2.92 -8.89
C VAL A 22 9.11 2.19 -10.22
N PRO A 23 10.23 1.72 -10.79
CA PRO A 23 10.18 0.93 -12.00
C PRO A 23 9.48 -0.40 -11.72
N GLY A 24 8.59 -0.79 -12.64
CA GLY A 24 7.82 -2.01 -12.52
C GLY A 24 6.54 -1.87 -11.69
N LEU A 25 6.19 -0.69 -11.17
CA LEU A 25 4.85 -0.37 -10.67
C LEU A 25 4.15 0.55 -11.68
N ARG A 26 2.99 0.15 -12.19
CA ARG A 26 2.15 0.99 -13.06
C ARG A 26 0.76 1.09 -12.49
N VAL A 27 0.25 2.31 -12.40
CA VAL A 27 -1.10 2.62 -11.94
C VAL A 27 -1.78 3.49 -12.99
N ASN A 28 -2.99 3.10 -13.42
CA ASN A 28 -3.69 3.78 -14.50
C ASN A 28 -4.52 4.97 -13.99
N GLY A 29 -3.90 6.16 -14.01
CA GLY A 29 -4.54 7.43 -13.64
C GLY A 29 -4.99 7.52 -12.19
N PHE A 30 -5.70 8.62 -11.87
CA PHE A 30 -6.17 8.89 -10.51
C PHE A 30 -7.20 7.88 -10.02
N THR A 31 -8.12 7.45 -10.89
CA THR A 31 -9.13 6.43 -10.57
C THR A 31 -8.48 5.09 -10.24
N GLY A 32 -7.45 4.67 -10.99
CA GLY A 32 -6.71 3.46 -10.69
C GLY A 32 -5.99 3.55 -9.34
N ALA A 33 -5.45 4.72 -8.99
CA ALA A 33 -4.79 4.94 -7.71
C ALA A 33 -5.77 4.92 -6.52
N LEU A 34 -6.97 5.48 -6.67
CA LEU A 34 -8.04 5.40 -5.67
C LEU A 34 -8.45 3.94 -5.42
N ILE A 35 -8.69 3.19 -6.50
CA ILE A 35 -9.07 1.78 -6.40
C ILE A 35 -7.92 0.97 -5.77
N ALA A 36 -6.68 1.18 -6.22
CA ALA A 36 -5.51 0.51 -5.66
C ALA A 36 -5.35 0.79 -4.16
N ALA A 37 -5.50 2.05 -3.72
CA ALA A 37 -5.45 2.42 -2.32
C ALA A 37 -6.52 1.71 -1.49
N ALA A 38 -7.75 1.60 -2.00
CA ALA A 38 -8.82 0.85 -1.35
C ALA A 38 -8.49 -0.64 -1.23
N VAL A 39 -8.04 -1.25 -2.32
CA VAL A 39 -7.69 -2.67 -2.35
C VAL A 39 -6.53 -2.97 -1.39
N ILE A 40 -5.48 -2.15 -1.41
CA ILE A 40 -4.31 -2.28 -0.51
C ILE A 40 -4.75 -2.16 0.95
N ALA A 41 -5.61 -1.19 1.27
CA ALA A 41 -6.14 -1.04 2.63
C ALA A 41 -6.96 -2.25 3.08
N ILE A 42 -7.82 -2.79 2.20
CA ILE A 42 -8.63 -3.97 2.50
C ILE A 42 -7.75 -5.21 2.70
N ILE A 43 -6.80 -5.47 1.81
CA ILE A 43 -5.89 -6.61 1.92
C ILE A 43 -5.04 -6.49 3.18
N GLY A 44 -4.50 -5.30 3.46
CA GLY A 44 -3.73 -5.03 4.67
C GLY A 44 -4.54 -5.37 5.93
N TYR A 45 -5.79 -4.89 5.99
CA TYR A 45 -6.71 -5.21 7.09
C TYR A 45 -6.99 -6.71 7.22
N VAL A 46 -7.26 -7.41 6.11
CA VAL A 46 -7.50 -8.87 6.14
C VAL A 46 -6.27 -9.61 6.65
N ILE A 47 -5.07 -9.26 6.18
CA ILE A 47 -3.81 -9.86 6.64
C ILE A 47 -3.63 -9.64 8.14
N GLU A 48 -3.87 -8.43 8.64
CA GLU A 48 -3.80 -8.15 10.08
C GLU A 48 -4.75 -9.03 10.89
N ARG A 49 -6.00 -9.17 10.43
CA ARG A 49 -7.02 -9.98 11.11
C ARG A 49 -6.69 -11.47 11.09
N VAL A 50 -6.12 -11.98 10.00
CA VAL A 50 -5.75 -13.40 9.87
C VAL A 50 -4.50 -13.74 10.67
N PHE A 51 -3.50 -12.84 10.72
CA PHE A 51 -2.22 -13.11 11.38
C PHE A 51 -2.22 -12.85 12.90
N GLY A 52 -3.27 -12.24 13.45
CA GLY A 52 -3.54 -12.14 14.89
C GLY A 52 -2.62 -11.18 15.67
N ASP A 53 -3.20 -10.47 16.64
CA ASP A 53 -2.61 -9.32 17.38
C ASP A 53 -1.23 -9.56 18.04
N ASN A 54 -0.76 -10.80 18.18
CA ASN A 54 0.52 -11.12 18.83
C ASN A 54 1.77 -11.05 17.93
N LYS A 55 1.64 -10.93 16.61
CA LYS A 55 2.78 -10.63 15.70
C LYS A 55 2.80 -9.18 15.22
N ILE A 56 1.75 -8.41 15.52
CA ILE A 56 1.52 -7.04 15.05
C ILE A 56 2.48 -6.02 15.69
N SER A 57 3.06 -6.35 16.84
CA SER A 57 4.17 -5.57 17.41
C SER A 57 5.37 -5.43 16.44
N ARG A 58 5.50 -6.29 15.40
CA ARG A 58 6.54 -6.18 14.35
C ARG A 58 6.06 -5.56 13.02
N MET A 59 4.76 -5.37 12.81
CA MET A 59 4.25 -4.73 11.59
C MET A 59 4.77 -3.27 11.46
N GLY A 60 5.06 -2.64 12.61
CA GLY A 60 5.77 -1.35 12.69
C GLY A 60 7.26 -1.42 13.05
N ARG A 61 7.91 -2.60 13.00
CA ARG A 61 9.34 -2.76 13.34
C ARG A 61 10.10 -3.54 12.25
N GLY A 62 10.79 -2.79 11.38
CA GLY A 62 11.82 -3.33 10.49
C GLY A 62 11.29 -4.14 9.30
N SER A 63 11.99 -5.22 8.96
CA SER A 63 11.84 -5.96 7.69
C SER A 63 10.50 -6.66 7.48
N ILE A 64 9.76 -6.99 8.55
CA ILE A 64 8.50 -7.74 8.43
C ILE A 64 7.40 -6.86 7.85
N GLY A 65 7.26 -5.61 8.31
CA GLY A 65 6.33 -4.65 7.73
C GLY A 65 6.64 -4.39 6.25
N PHE A 66 7.92 -4.29 5.91
CA PHE A 66 8.38 -4.14 4.53
C PHE A 66 7.95 -5.31 3.63
N ILE A 67 8.16 -6.56 4.07
CA ILE A 67 7.76 -7.75 3.31
C ILE A 67 6.23 -7.82 3.20
N THR A 68 5.51 -7.58 4.29
CA THR A 68 4.04 -7.59 4.26
C THR A 68 3.50 -6.54 3.28
N ALA A 69 4.02 -5.32 3.30
CA ALA A 69 3.63 -4.28 2.35
C ALA A 69 3.94 -4.69 0.89
N ALA A 70 5.12 -5.28 0.63
CA ALA A 70 5.46 -5.77 -0.70
C ALA A 70 4.47 -6.85 -1.17
N VAL A 71 4.10 -7.78 -0.29
CA VAL A 71 3.11 -8.82 -0.57
C VAL A 71 1.73 -8.20 -0.83
N VAL A 72 1.28 -7.25 -0.03
CA VAL A 72 0.00 -6.55 -0.21
C VAL A 72 -0.05 -5.85 -1.58
N ILE A 73 0.99 -5.09 -1.92
CA ILE A 73 1.11 -4.37 -3.19
C ILE A 73 1.15 -5.36 -4.36
N TYR A 74 1.90 -6.46 -4.21
CA TYR A 74 1.97 -7.48 -5.25
C TYR A 74 0.63 -8.20 -5.43
N LEU A 75 -0.10 -8.45 -4.34
CA LEU A 75 -1.40 -9.12 -4.40
C LEU A 75 -2.51 -8.23 -4.94
N SER A 76 -2.46 -6.91 -4.68
CA SER A 76 -3.49 -5.99 -5.13
C SER A 76 -3.65 -5.97 -6.65
N GLN A 77 -2.57 -6.20 -7.41
CA GLN A 77 -2.64 -6.26 -8.87
C GLN A 77 -3.58 -7.36 -9.40
N PHE A 78 -3.73 -8.47 -8.67
CA PHE A 78 -4.61 -9.56 -9.10
C PHE A 78 -6.09 -9.24 -8.89
N LEU A 79 -6.40 -8.36 -7.94
CA LEU A 79 -7.77 -7.89 -7.71
C LEU A 79 -8.17 -6.82 -8.72
N ILE A 80 -7.22 -6.07 -9.26
CA ILE A 80 -7.46 -4.95 -10.17
C ILE A 80 -6.55 -4.97 -11.42
N PRO A 81 -6.61 -6.03 -12.24
CA PRO A 81 -5.68 -6.23 -13.35
C PRO A 81 -5.76 -5.15 -14.44
N GLY A 82 -6.88 -4.41 -14.52
CA GLY A 82 -7.03 -3.29 -15.47
C GLY A 82 -6.50 -1.94 -14.98
N TYR A 83 -6.18 -1.81 -13.69
CA TYR A 83 -5.84 -0.51 -13.08
C TYR A 83 -4.44 -0.47 -12.49
N MET A 84 -3.84 -1.62 -12.19
CA MET A 84 -2.51 -1.71 -11.58
C MET A 84 -1.76 -2.94 -12.09
N SER A 85 -0.50 -2.78 -12.46
CA SER A 85 0.42 -3.90 -12.71
C SER A 85 1.69 -3.70 -11.90
N VAL A 86 2.17 -4.73 -11.21
CA VAL A 86 3.40 -4.62 -10.44
C VAL A 86 4.29 -5.86 -10.56
N SER A 87 5.55 -5.66 -10.88
CA SER A 87 6.54 -6.74 -10.84
C SER A 87 6.96 -7.06 -9.41
N ILE A 88 7.56 -8.23 -9.17
CA ILE A 88 8.05 -8.60 -7.83
C ILE A 88 9.07 -7.57 -7.32
N ILE A 89 9.98 -7.14 -8.19
CA ILE A 89 10.97 -6.10 -7.88
C ILE A 89 10.27 -4.74 -7.65
N GLY A 90 9.29 -4.40 -8.49
CA GLY A 90 8.49 -3.19 -8.33
C GLY A 90 7.75 -3.15 -7.00
N ALA A 91 7.22 -4.29 -6.54
CA ALA A 91 6.51 -4.36 -5.26
C ALA A 91 7.45 -4.16 -4.06
N LEU A 92 8.67 -4.72 -4.11
CA LEU A 92 9.70 -4.51 -3.10
C LEU A 92 10.20 -3.05 -3.07
N LEU A 93 10.38 -2.43 -4.24
CA LEU A 93 10.75 -1.02 -4.30
C LEU A 93 9.60 -0.12 -3.85
N ALA A 94 8.36 -0.43 -4.25
CA ALA A 94 7.18 0.31 -3.84
C ALA A 94 6.95 0.24 -2.33
N SER A 95 7.10 -0.92 -1.70
CA SER A 95 6.99 -1.04 -0.24
C SER A 95 8.06 -0.24 0.50
N LEU A 96 9.25 -0.07 -0.09
CA LEU A 96 10.30 0.79 0.48
C LEU A 96 9.87 2.25 0.44
N VAL A 97 9.45 2.72 -0.74
CA VAL A 97 9.07 4.12 -0.96
C VAL A 97 7.81 4.46 -0.16
N ILE A 98 6.78 3.62 -0.20
CA ILE A 98 5.53 3.81 0.54
C ILE A 98 5.81 3.81 2.05
N GLY A 99 6.64 2.90 2.56
CA GLY A 99 7.00 2.90 3.99
C GLY A 99 7.70 4.19 4.43
N ILE A 100 8.56 4.76 3.57
CA ILE A 100 9.17 6.08 3.82
C ILE A 100 8.09 7.17 3.77
N VAL A 101 7.25 7.20 2.74
CA VAL A 101 6.22 8.25 2.59
C VAL A 101 5.21 8.23 3.73
N ASP A 102 4.76 7.05 4.14
CA ASP A 102 3.83 6.86 5.26
C ASP A 102 4.43 7.26 6.61
N SER A 103 5.77 7.28 6.74
CA SER A 103 6.42 7.84 7.93
C SER A 103 6.26 9.36 8.04
N PHE A 104 6.14 10.05 6.91
CA PHE A 104 5.94 11.50 6.84
C PHE A 104 4.47 11.90 6.82
N VAL A 105 3.62 11.04 6.25
CA VAL A 105 2.17 11.20 6.26
C VAL A 105 1.63 10.41 7.44
N PRO A 106 1.38 11.00 8.62
CA PRO A 106 0.82 10.26 9.74
C PRO A 106 -0.53 9.67 9.33
N THR A 107 -0.55 8.39 8.98
CA THR A 107 -1.73 7.54 8.82
C THR A 107 -1.99 6.87 10.18
N THR A 108 -2.32 7.66 11.21
CA THR A 108 -2.99 7.24 12.45
C THR A 108 -4.36 6.57 12.19
N LEU A 109 -4.35 5.43 11.51
CA LEU A 109 -5.31 4.36 11.71
C LEU A 109 -4.56 3.30 12.54
N ARG A 110 -4.44 3.58 13.84
CA ARG A 110 -4.21 2.56 14.86
C ARG A 110 -5.30 2.73 15.89
#